data_AF-A0A945STK9-F1
#
_entry.id   AF-A0A945STK9-F1
#
_cell.length_a   1.000
_cell.length_b   1.000
_cell.length_c   1.000
_cell.angle_alpha   90.00
_cell.angle_beta   90.00
_cell.angle_gamma   90.00
#
_symmetry.space_group_name_H-M   'P 1'
#
loop_
_entity.id
_entity.type
_entity.pdbx_description
1 polymer ?
#
loop_
_entity_poly.entity_id
_entity_poly.type
_entity_poly.pdbx_seq_one_letter_code
_entity_poly.pdbx_strand_id
1 'polypeptide(L)'
;NQILHISFGPYKHKNYRAKATVVYLNAVPTSQYRAVGHPIGISVAEYMMDWAADVTGLDPFDIRRKNVMEDDSYPQIIGSGLPMKDLSHQACLEKLRGLMNYDDLRAEQAELRKKGIYRGIGVAGFIKGTAPSPVGYYGAGGARIAAQDATTVKLEPSGGVIVALGVTDQGQGVDTVMEQIAAAAIGCSTDMVRAISGDTDATPYGGGTYASRATAIGGEATYQAALDLRREILHMAGILLQKEAEELDIVDGNVVDFGSSEARIPLSEIGRIGHFQLGELPNDYQPVLSHTRRYRLQDSPYIYTNGIHGAYVEVDIDTGWIKHLKHWVVEDCGRIINPQLADEQIRGGCVQGLGGALYEHCIYDDAGQLQNGTMADYVTPMAFEMPDIEVGHVETPTSESELGAKGAGESGTGAAPGVMMNAVNDAIKGLTSGRVKEQPITPEVVLTALGKI
;
A
#
# COMPACT_ATOMS: atom_id res chain seq x y z
N ASN A 1 -20.25 1.91 -0.80
CA ASN A 1 -19.53 0.64 -0.52
C ASN A 1 -18.21 0.68 -1.30
N GLN A 2 -17.05 0.55 -0.65
CA GLN A 2 -15.73 0.69 -1.29
C GLN A 2 -15.61 -0.11 -2.59
N ILE A 3 -15.98 -1.41 -2.58
CA ILE A 3 -15.93 -2.32 -3.75
C ILE A 3 -16.64 -1.71 -4.96
N LEU A 4 -17.83 -1.14 -4.74
CA LEU A 4 -18.64 -0.59 -5.81
C LEU A 4 -18.03 0.70 -6.37
N HIS A 5 -17.46 1.58 -5.56
CA HIS A 5 -17.05 2.89 -6.07
C HIS A 5 -15.64 2.93 -6.66
N ILE A 6 -14.78 1.96 -6.31
CA ILE A 6 -13.41 1.86 -6.84
C ILE A 6 -13.35 1.02 -8.12
N SER A 7 -14.38 0.24 -8.43
CA SER A 7 -14.42 -0.54 -9.66
C SER A 7 -14.35 0.43 -10.85
N PHE A 8 -13.42 0.20 -11.79
CA PHE A 8 -13.04 1.13 -12.87
C PHE A 8 -12.37 2.45 -12.43
N GLY A 9 -11.93 2.55 -11.18
CA GLY A 9 -11.29 3.75 -10.63
C GLY A 9 -10.20 4.38 -11.50
N PRO A 10 -9.25 3.60 -12.06
CA PRO A 10 -8.19 4.15 -12.91
C PRO A 10 -8.65 4.83 -14.21
N TYR A 11 -9.90 4.60 -14.65
CA TYR A 11 -10.34 4.91 -16.01
C TYR A 11 -11.32 6.06 -16.10
N LYS A 12 -11.22 6.81 -17.19
CA LYS A 12 -12.14 7.86 -17.63
C LYS A 12 -13.50 7.26 -17.97
N HIS A 13 -14.45 7.44 -17.07
CA HIS A 13 -15.85 7.11 -17.31
C HIS A 13 -16.76 8.13 -16.63
N LYS A 14 -17.78 8.60 -17.35
CA LYS A 14 -18.75 9.59 -16.83
C LYS A 14 -19.94 8.96 -16.13
N ASN A 15 -20.41 7.84 -16.66
CA ASN A 15 -21.62 7.18 -16.20
C ASN A 15 -21.23 5.88 -15.49
N TYR A 16 -21.59 5.77 -14.22
CA TYR A 16 -21.31 4.59 -13.42
C TYR A 16 -22.55 4.19 -12.62
N ARG A 17 -22.87 2.88 -12.63
CA ARG A 17 -23.90 2.32 -11.77
C ARG A 17 -23.49 0.91 -11.38
N ALA A 18 -23.44 0.66 -10.07
CA ALA A 18 -23.25 -0.67 -9.53
C ALA A 18 -24.21 -0.91 -8.36
N LYS A 19 -24.56 -2.17 -8.13
CA LYS A 19 -25.43 -2.61 -7.05
C LYS A 19 -24.78 -3.78 -6.33
N ALA A 20 -24.61 -3.68 -5.01
CA ALA A 20 -24.28 -4.81 -4.16
C ALA A 20 -25.54 -5.28 -3.45
N THR A 21 -25.65 -6.59 -3.26
CA THR A 21 -26.65 -7.22 -2.39
C THR A 21 -25.90 -7.98 -1.31
N VAL A 22 -26.21 -7.71 -0.05
CA VAL A 22 -25.64 -8.44 1.10
C VAL A 22 -26.71 -9.39 1.61
N VAL A 23 -26.35 -10.65 1.80
CA VAL A 23 -27.25 -11.71 2.27
C VAL A 23 -26.65 -12.40 3.49
N TYR A 24 -27.52 -12.90 4.37
CA TYR A 24 -27.09 -13.77 5.47
C TYR A 24 -27.09 -15.22 4.99
N LEU A 25 -26.04 -15.95 5.33
CA LEU A 25 -25.86 -17.36 5.04
C LEU A 25 -25.54 -18.11 6.34
N ASN A 26 -25.83 -19.41 6.40
CA ASN A 26 -25.41 -20.27 7.49
C ASN A 26 -23.92 -20.65 7.36
N ALA A 27 -23.04 -19.64 7.37
CA ALA A 27 -21.60 -19.76 7.28
C ALA A 27 -20.92 -18.80 8.27
N VAL A 28 -19.59 -18.91 8.44
CA VAL A 28 -18.82 -17.95 9.24
C VAL A 28 -19.02 -16.53 8.71
N PRO A 29 -19.12 -15.49 9.57
CA PRO A 29 -19.19 -14.11 9.12
C PRO A 29 -17.99 -13.76 8.22
N THR A 30 -18.26 -13.11 7.08
CA THR A 30 -17.19 -12.57 6.26
C THR A 30 -16.41 -11.51 7.04
N SER A 31 -15.10 -11.51 6.87
CA SER A 31 -14.19 -10.59 7.56
C SER A 31 -13.17 -9.99 6.58
N GLN A 32 -12.38 -9.05 7.07
CA GLN A 32 -11.36 -8.38 6.30
C GLN A 32 -10.16 -9.30 6.10
N TYR A 33 -9.88 -9.63 4.84
CA TYR A 33 -8.56 -10.08 4.40
C TYR A 33 -7.91 -8.93 3.61
N ARG A 34 -6.59 -8.96 3.41
CA ARG A 34 -5.79 -7.83 2.88
C ARG A 34 -6.45 -7.17 1.66
N ALA A 35 -6.56 -5.83 1.66
CA ALA A 35 -7.30 -5.02 0.68
C ALA A 35 -8.83 -5.19 0.66
N VAL A 36 -9.39 -6.01 1.56
CA VAL A 36 -10.82 -6.25 1.78
C VAL A 36 -11.51 -6.68 0.47
N GLY A 37 -12.42 -5.88 -0.08
CA GLY A 37 -13.08 -6.21 -1.34
C GLY A 37 -12.51 -5.49 -2.57
N HIS A 38 -11.40 -4.74 -2.42
CA HIS A 38 -10.72 -4.12 -3.57
C HIS A 38 -10.31 -5.16 -4.62
N PRO A 39 -9.72 -6.32 -4.26
CA PRO A 39 -9.30 -7.30 -5.26
C PRO A 39 -10.43 -7.79 -6.16
N ILE A 40 -11.63 -7.96 -5.61
CA ILE A 40 -12.82 -8.37 -6.39
C ILE A 40 -13.28 -7.25 -7.33
N GLY A 41 -13.44 -6.02 -6.83
CA GLY A 41 -13.87 -4.88 -7.64
C GLY A 41 -12.89 -4.56 -8.79
N ILE A 42 -11.60 -4.64 -8.50
CA ILE A 42 -10.52 -4.48 -9.49
C ILE A 42 -10.57 -5.62 -10.51
N SER A 43 -10.71 -6.88 -10.08
CA SER A 43 -10.76 -8.03 -11.00
C SER A 43 -11.92 -7.92 -12.00
N VAL A 44 -13.10 -7.49 -11.55
CA VAL A 44 -14.25 -7.28 -12.44
C VAL A 44 -13.95 -6.20 -13.47
N ALA A 45 -13.39 -5.07 -13.05
CA ALA A 45 -13.06 -3.97 -13.97
C ALA A 45 -11.98 -4.38 -14.99
N GLU A 46 -10.91 -5.04 -14.52
CA GLU A 46 -9.78 -5.42 -15.38
C GLU A 46 -10.13 -6.56 -16.34
N TYR A 47 -10.99 -7.49 -15.93
CA TYR A 47 -11.56 -8.49 -16.83
C TYR A 47 -12.36 -7.83 -17.96
N MET A 48 -13.20 -6.84 -17.62
CA MET A 48 -14.00 -6.10 -18.59
C MET A 48 -13.13 -5.25 -19.53
N MET A 49 -12.02 -4.69 -19.04
CA MET A 49 -11.07 -3.95 -19.86
C MET A 49 -10.39 -4.84 -20.91
N ASP A 50 -9.94 -6.03 -20.53
CA ASP A 50 -9.36 -7.00 -21.48
C ASP A 50 -10.41 -7.53 -22.45
N TRP A 51 -11.64 -7.77 -21.98
CA TRP A 51 -12.72 -8.17 -22.87
C TRP A 51 -13.06 -7.06 -23.89
N ALA A 52 -13.05 -5.80 -23.47
CA ALA A 52 -13.20 -4.68 -24.39
C ALA A 52 -12.04 -4.58 -25.39
N ALA A 53 -10.80 -4.89 -24.97
CA ALA A 53 -9.63 -4.98 -25.85
C ALA A 53 -9.87 -6.01 -26.96
N ASP A 54 -10.36 -7.20 -26.59
CA ASP A 54 -10.66 -8.27 -27.52
C ASP A 54 -11.75 -7.91 -28.54
N VAL A 55 -12.83 -7.29 -28.07
CA VAL A 55 -13.95 -6.87 -28.94
C VAL A 55 -13.54 -5.76 -29.90
N THR A 56 -12.65 -4.86 -29.47
CA THR A 56 -12.22 -3.70 -30.27
C THR A 56 -10.97 -3.97 -31.10
N GLY A 57 -10.29 -5.09 -30.88
CA GLY A 57 -9.01 -5.41 -31.52
C GLY A 57 -7.84 -4.55 -31.03
N LEU A 58 -7.99 -3.85 -29.90
CA LEU A 58 -6.92 -3.07 -29.29
C LEU A 58 -6.02 -3.97 -28.44
N ASP A 59 -4.74 -3.59 -28.36
CA ASP A 59 -3.81 -4.18 -27.40
C ASP A 59 -4.22 -3.84 -25.94
N PRO A 60 -4.03 -4.75 -24.96
CA PRO A 60 -4.36 -4.51 -23.56
C PRO A 60 -3.69 -3.27 -22.93
N PHE A 61 -2.46 -2.90 -23.34
CA PHE A 61 -1.84 -1.64 -22.91
C PHE A 61 -2.48 -0.45 -23.62
N ASP A 62 -2.79 -0.56 -24.91
CA ASP A 62 -3.33 0.56 -25.69
C ASP A 62 -4.74 0.96 -25.24
N ILE A 63 -5.61 -0.02 -24.96
CA ILE A 63 -6.94 0.28 -24.43
C ILE A 63 -6.85 0.94 -23.05
N ARG A 64 -5.92 0.52 -22.19
CA ARG A 64 -5.69 1.16 -20.89
C ARG A 64 -5.13 2.57 -21.07
N ARG A 65 -4.09 2.75 -21.89
CA ARG A 65 -3.47 4.05 -22.19
C ARG A 65 -4.49 5.07 -22.68
N LYS A 66 -5.42 4.64 -23.53
CA LYS A 66 -6.49 5.51 -24.05
C LYS A 66 -7.48 5.94 -22.96
N ASN A 67 -7.73 5.08 -21.98
CA ASN A 67 -8.82 5.25 -21.02
C ASN A 67 -8.38 5.62 -19.61
N VAL A 68 -7.12 5.44 -19.19
CA VAL A 68 -6.68 5.88 -17.86
C VAL A 68 -6.84 7.40 -17.70
N MET A 69 -7.13 7.85 -16.49
CA MET A 69 -7.09 9.27 -16.14
C MET A 69 -5.68 9.81 -16.35
N GLU A 70 -5.56 11.02 -16.91
CA GLU A 70 -4.28 11.69 -17.09
C GLU A 70 -3.68 12.09 -15.73
N ASP A 71 -2.36 11.95 -15.58
CA ASP A 71 -1.68 12.18 -14.29
C ASP A 71 -1.77 13.65 -13.86
N ASP A 72 -1.84 14.58 -14.81
CA ASP A 72 -2.00 16.02 -14.61
C ASP A 72 -3.46 16.49 -14.49
N SER A 73 -4.42 15.58 -14.55
CA SER A 73 -5.85 15.93 -14.51
C SER A 73 -6.37 16.18 -13.08
N TYR A 74 -5.64 15.75 -12.05
CA TYR A 74 -6.07 15.81 -10.66
C TYR A 74 -6.01 17.22 -10.05
N PRO A 75 -6.92 17.57 -9.10
CA PRO A 75 -7.97 16.74 -8.48
C PRO A 75 -9.25 16.62 -9.34
N GLN A 76 -9.91 15.46 -9.30
CA GLN A 76 -11.12 15.14 -10.09
C GLN A 76 -12.16 14.35 -9.29
N ILE A 77 -13.42 14.35 -9.75
CA ILE A 77 -14.45 13.42 -9.25
C ILE A 77 -14.67 12.35 -10.33
N ILE A 78 -14.42 11.08 -9.99
CA ILE A 78 -14.62 9.97 -10.93
C ILE A 78 -16.11 9.62 -11.08
N GLY A 79 -16.47 8.84 -12.11
CA GLY A 79 -17.87 8.51 -12.43
C GLY A 79 -18.67 7.88 -11.27
N SER A 80 -17.99 7.25 -10.32
CA SER A 80 -18.61 6.68 -9.11
C SER A 80 -18.90 7.70 -8.00
N GLY A 81 -18.51 8.97 -8.18
CA GLY A 81 -18.72 10.09 -7.26
C GLY A 81 -17.60 10.32 -6.25
N LEU A 82 -16.49 9.57 -6.31
CA LEU A 82 -15.37 9.74 -5.38
C LEU A 82 -14.42 10.86 -5.83
N PRO A 83 -14.00 11.75 -4.92
CA PRO A 83 -12.91 12.67 -5.19
C PRO A 83 -11.59 11.90 -5.23
N MET A 84 -10.78 12.16 -6.24
CA MET A 84 -9.46 11.56 -6.47
C MET A 84 -8.42 12.66 -6.66
N LYS A 85 -7.22 12.43 -6.14
CA LYS A 85 -6.07 13.31 -6.31
C LYS A 85 -4.76 12.58 -6.08
N ASP A 86 -3.67 13.18 -6.53
CA ASP A 86 -2.30 12.72 -6.29
C ASP A 86 -2.06 11.28 -6.82
N LEU A 87 -2.47 10.96 -8.06
CA LEU A 87 -2.30 9.62 -8.66
C LEU A 87 -1.54 9.67 -9.99
N SER A 88 -0.96 8.54 -10.41
CA SER A 88 0.02 8.44 -11.50
C SER A 88 -0.21 7.24 -12.45
N HIS A 89 -1.40 7.13 -13.02
CA HIS A 89 -1.77 5.99 -13.86
C HIS A 89 -0.93 5.85 -15.12
N GLN A 90 -0.63 6.95 -15.81
CA GLN A 90 0.14 6.94 -17.05
C GLN A 90 1.59 6.56 -16.77
N ALA A 91 2.20 7.16 -15.74
CA ALA A 91 3.55 6.82 -15.32
C ALA A 91 3.68 5.34 -14.91
N CYS A 92 2.73 4.81 -14.12
CA CYS A 92 2.71 3.40 -13.74
C CYS A 92 2.58 2.47 -14.98
N LEU A 93 1.68 2.81 -15.91
CA LEU A 93 1.44 2.02 -17.13
C LEU A 93 2.70 1.94 -18.01
N GLU A 94 3.35 3.07 -18.29
CA GLU A 94 4.56 3.08 -19.12
C GLU A 94 5.74 2.40 -18.42
N LYS A 95 5.90 2.61 -17.11
CA LYS A 95 6.95 1.93 -16.33
C LYS A 95 6.77 0.42 -16.33
N LEU A 96 5.54 -0.08 -16.18
CA LEU A 96 5.26 -1.52 -16.25
C LEU A 96 5.59 -2.07 -17.64
N ARG A 97 5.14 -1.40 -18.71
CA ARG A 97 5.42 -1.83 -20.09
C ARG A 97 6.91 -2.02 -20.34
N GLY A 98 7.72 -1.06 -19.86
CA GLY A 98 9.17 -1.11 -19.92
C GLY A 98 9.77 -2.26 -19.10
N LEU A 99 9.39 -2.41 -17.83
CA LEU A 99 9.89 -3.48 -16.96
C LEU A 99 9.57 -4.89 -17.48
N MET A 100 8.44 -5.05 -18.17
CA MET A 100 8.06 -6.33 -18.77
C MET A 100 8.84 -6.65 -20.05
N ASN A 101 9.48 -5.67 -20.70
CA ASN A 101 9.87 -5.77 -22.10
C ASN A 101 8.70 -6.30 -22.96
N TYR A 102 7.54 -5.66 -22.82
CA TYR A 102 6.26 -6.18 -23.29
C TYR A 102 6.24 -6.61 -24.77
N ASP A 103 6.90 -5.85 -25.64
CA ASP A 103 6.92 -6.12 -27.07
C ASP A 103 7.69 -7.42 -27.39
N ASP A 104 8.76 -7.71 -26.65
CA ASP A 104 9.51 -8.96 -26.77
C ASP A 104 8.68 -10.15 -26.27
N LEU A 105 7.95 -10.00 -25.16
CA LEU A 105 7.04 -11.03 -24.67
C LEU A 105 5.93 -11.35 -25.68
N ARG A 106 5.38 -10.34 -26.36
CA ARG A 106 4.37 -10.55 -27.42
C ARG A 106 4.95 -11.26 -28.64
N ALA A 107 6.17 -10.92 -29.04
CA ALA A 107 6.87 -11.63 -30.11
C ALA A 107 7.15 -13.09 -29.75
N GLU A 108 7.65 -13.35 -28.53
CA GLU A 108 7.88 -14.69 -28.02
C GLU A 108 6.58 -15.52 -27.96
N GLN A 109 5.50 -14.95 -27.42
CA GLN A 109 4.19 -15.57 -27.35
C GLN A 109 3.71 -16.03 -28.74
N ALA A 110 3.83 -15.16 -29.75
CA ALA A 110 3.42 -15.49 -31.12
C ALA A 110 4.24 -16.66 -31.71
N GLU A 111 5.55 -16.72 -31.46
CA GLU A 111 6.40 -17.82 -31.91
C GLU A 111 6.13 -19.13 -31.17
N LEU A 112 5.92 -19.07 -29.86
CA LEU A 112 5.61 -20.23 -29.03
C LEU A 112 4.24 -20.82 -29.38
N ARG A 113 3.26 -19.98 -29.71
CA ARG A 113 1.92 -20.44 -30.12
C ARG A 113 1.96 -21.33 -31.37
N LYS A 114 2.87 -21.07 -32.32
CA LYS A 114 3.08 -21.92 -33.52
C LYS A 114 3.58 -23.32 -33.16
N LYS A 115 4.17 -23.49 -31.97
CA LYS A 115 4.70 -24.76 -31.44
C LYS A 115 3.72 -25.44 -30.49
N GLY A 116 2.49 -24.95 -30.35
CA GLY A 116 1.50 -25.47 -29.41
C GLY A 116 1.79 -25.11 -27.95
N ILE A 117 2.60 -24.08 -27.70
CA ILE A 117 2.88 -23.58 -26.35
C ILE A 117 2.04 -22.33 -26.11
N TYR A 118 1.15 -22.39 -25.10
CA TYR A 118 0.15 -21.35 -24.85
C TYR A 118 0.57 -20.45 -23.68
N ARG A 119 1.36 -19.44 -24.01
CA ARG A 119 1.70 -18.36 -23.07
C ARG A 119 0.63 -17.28 -23.08
N GLY A 120 0.40 -16.65 -21.93
CA GLY A 120 -0.52 -15.54 -21.75
C GLY A 120 0.11 -14.39 -20.99
N ILE A 121 -0.24 -13.17 -21.37
CA ILE A 121 0.25 -11.93 -20.77
C ILE A 121 -0.95 -11.15 -20.24
N GLY A 122 -0.99 -10.95 -18.92
CA GLY A 122 -2.03 -10.18 -18.25
C GLY A 122 -1.53 -8.81 -17.83
N VAL A 123 -2.43 -7.83 -17.87
CA VAL A 123 -2.23 -6.48 -17.33
C VAL A 123 -3.43 -6.13 -16.47
N ALA A 124 -3.22 -5.52 -15.29
CA ALA A 124 -4.31 -5.12 -14.41
C ALA A 124 -3.98 -3.85 -13.61
N GLY A 125 -4.67 -2.75 -13.90
CA GLY A 125 -4.54 -1.49 -13.16
C GLY A 125 -5.39 -1.45 -11.89
N PHE A 126 -4.98 -0.70 -10.88
CA PHE A 126 -5.76 -0.49 -9.67
C PHE A 126 -5.66 0.92 -9.08
N ILE A 127 -6.69 1.26 -8.31
CA ILE A 127 -6.67 2.29 -7.28
C ILE A 127 -7.03 1.61 -5.96
N LYS A 128 -6.38 2.03 -4.88
CA LYS A 128 -6.66 1.55 -3.53
C LYS A 128 -6.89 2.71 -2.58
N GLY A 129 -8.00 2.67 -1.85
CA GLY A 129 -8.26 3.62 -0.76
C GLY A 129 -7.48 3.24 0.49
N THR A 130 -6.54 4.07 0.91
CA THR A 130 -5.77 3.93 2.16
C THR A 130 -6.24 4.93 3.20
N ALA A 131 -5.84 4.73 4.46
CA ALA A 131 -5.98 5.75 5.50
C ALA A 131 -7.40 6.34 5.60
N PRO A 132 -8.43 5.51 5.88
CA PRO A 132 -9.82 5.96 5.92
C PRO A 132 -10.02 7.11 6.91
N SER A 133 -10.74 8.15 6.49
CA SER A 133 -10.99 9.34 7.30
C SER A 133 -12.31 9.30 8.09
N PRO A 134 -12.52 10.23 9.05
CA PRO A 134 -13.79 10.35 9.76
C PRO A 134 -14.97 10.73 8.86
N VAL A 135 -14.75 11.50 7.80
CA VAL A 135 -15.81 11.87 6.85
C VAL A 135 -16.19 10.72 5.91
N GLY A 136 -15.38 9.66 5.89
CA GLY A 136 -15.65 8.42 5.20
C GLY A 136 -16.61 7.48 5.94
N TYR A 137 -16.52 6.19 5.60
CA TYR A 137 -17.50 5.17 5.98
C TYR A 137 -17.57 4.90 7.48
N TYR A 138 -16.44 4.94 8.19
CA TYR A 138 -16.40 4.51 9.59
C TYR A 138 -16.96 5.55 10.56
N GLY A 139 -16.67 6.85 10.33
CA GLY A 139 -17.22 7.92 11.15
C GLY A 139 -18.72 8.11 10.92
N ALA A 140 -19.15 8.18 9.66
CA ALA A 140 -20.58 8.28 9.33
C ALA A 140 -21.39 7.03 9.71
N GLY A 141 -20.76 5.85 9.69
CA GLY A 141 -21.37 4.57 10.05
C GLY A 141 -21.45 4.29 11.55
N GLY A 142 -20.93 5.18 12.41
CA GLY A 142 -20.92 4.99 13.87
C GLY A 142 -20.03 3.84 14.35
N ALA A 143 -19.10 3.38 13.51
CA ALA A 143 -18.17 2.31 13.88
C ALA A 143 -17.21 2.84 14.97
N ARG A 144 -16.98 2.04 16.01
CA ARG A 144 -16.04 2.36 17.10
C ARG A 144 -14.59 2.14 16.67
N ILE A 145 -14.18 2.85 15.63
CA ILE A 145 -12.85 2.74 15.00
C ILE A 145 -12.23 4.14 15.00
N ALA A 146 -11.03 4.29 15.56
CA ALA A 146 -10.33 5.56 15.55
C ALA A 146 -9.73 5.84 14.16
N ALA A 147 -10.19 6.91 13.51
CA ALA A 147 -9.68 7.38 12.22
C ALA A 147 -8.50 8.36 12.36
N GLN A 148 -7.86 8.39 13.53
CA GLN A 148 -6.67 9.18 13.83
C GLN A 148 -5.64 8.30 14.52
N ASP A 149 -4.37 8.67 14.41
CA ASP A 149 -3.32 8.15 15.29
C ASP A 149 -2.62 9.26 16.03
N ALA A 150 -1.96 8.86 17.11
CA ALA A 150 -1.13 9.71 17.92
C ALA A 150 0.28 9.13 18.00
N THR A 151 1.27 10.01 18.09
CA THR A 151 2.65 9.64 18.41
C THR A 151 3.18 10.60 19.47
N THR A 152 3.90 10.06 20.44
CA THR A 152 4.70 10.85 21.38
C THR A 152 6.17 10.64 21.09
N VAL A 153 6.93 11.72 20.88
CA VAL A 153 8.37 11.68 20.68
C VAL A 153 9.03 12.42 21.84
N LYS A 154 9.99 11.78 22.52
CA LYS A 154 10.68 12.34 23.67
C LYS A 154 12.19 12.19 23.59
N LEU A 155 12.91 13.20 24.07
CA LEU A 155 14.36 13.17 24.24
C LEU A 155 14.71 12.71 25.66
N GLU A 156 15.47 11.62 25.76
CA GLU A 156 15.97 11.08 27.02
C GLU A 156 17.24 11.83 27.47
N PRO A 157 17.58 11.80 28.78
CA PRO A 157 18.76 12.51 29.29
C PRO A 157 20.09 12.08 28.64
N SER A 158 20.16 10.87 28.08
CA SER A 158 21.33 10.36 27.36
C SER A 158 21.46 10.90 25.93
N GLY A 159 20.46 11.63 25.43
CA GLY A 159 20.37 12.07 24.04
C GLY A 159 19.59 11.11 23.13
N GLY A 160 19.29 9.90 23.60
CA GLY A 160 18.43 8.96 22.87
C GLY A 160 16.99 9.47 22.74
N VAL A 161 16.28 9.00 21.72
CA VAL A 161 14.91 9.39 21.42
C VAL A 161 13.99 8.19 21.54
N ILE A 162 12.87 8.36 22.23
CA ILE A 162 11.82 7.36 22.31
C ILE A 162 10.60 7.84 21.52
N VAL A 163 10.05 6.95 20.70
CA VAL A 163 8.87 7.19 19.88
C VAL A 163 7.77 6.22 20.32
N ALA A 164 6.78 6.70 21.07
CA ALA A 164 5.63 5.92 21.50
C ALA A 164 4.47 6.06 20.50
N LEU A 165 4.04 4.93 19.94
CA LEU A 165 3.20 4.87 18.74
C LEU A 165 1.77 4.40 19.04
N GLY A 166 0.79 5.10 18.48
CA GLY A 166 -0.61 4.64 18.42
C GLY A 166 -0.89 3.61 17.32
N VAL A 167 0.05 3.42 16.40
CA VAL A 167 0.06 2.33 15.41
C VAL A 167 0.86 1.14 15.95
N THR A 168 0.60 -0.06 15.41
CA THR A 168 1.24 -1.30 15.88
C THR A 168 1.92 -2.07 14.76
N ASP A 169 2.99 -2.79 15.08
CA ASP A 169 3.64 -3.71 14.16
C ASP A 169 3.00 -5.12 14.20
N GLN A 170 2.87 -5.74 13.04
CA GLN A 170 2.32 -7.09 12.82
C GLN A 170 3.19 -7.88 11.81
N GLY A 171 4.44 -7.45 11.61
CA GLY A 171 5.39 -8.04 10.65
C GLY A 171 5.71 -7.14 9.45
N GLN A 172 5.12 -5.96 9.35
CA GLN A 172 5.34 -5.03 8.25
C GLN A 172 6.54 -4.09 8.43
N GLY A 173 7.12 -4.00 9.64
CA GLY A 173 8.25 -3.11 9.93
C GLY A 173 7.83 -1.66 10.19
N VAL A 174 6.65 -1.44 10.76
CA VAL A 174 6.15 -0.12 11.18
C VAL A 174 7.10 0.52 12.19
N ASP A 175 7.61 -0.22 13.16
CA ASP A 175 8.47 0.35 14.20
C ASP A 175 9.73 0.98 13.58
N THR A 176 10.38 0.25 12.68
CA THR A 176 11.56 0.73 11.92
C THR A 176 11.23 1.94 11.04
N VAL A 177 10.10 1.93 10.34
CA VAL A 177 9.66 3.06 9.51
C VAL A 177 9.42 4.31 10.38
N MET A 178 8.83 4.17 11.56
CA MET A 178 8.61 5.30 12.46
C MET A 178 9.91 5.83 13.08
N GLU A 179 10.86 4.95 13.41
CA GLU A 179 12.21 5.32 13.84
C GLU A 179 12.93 6.13 12.75
N GLN A 180 12.87 5.69 11.49
CA GLN A 180 13.44 6.40 10.35
C GLN A 180 12.82 7.78 10.15
N ILE A 181 11.49 7.90 10.23
CA ILE A 181 10.78 9.18 10.13
C ILE A 181 11.22 10.12 11.25
N ALA A 182 11.23 9.66 12.50
CA ALA A 182 11.60 10.48 13.65
C ALA A 182 13.07 10.90 13.59
N ALA A 183 13.97 9.99 13.26
CA ALA A 183 15.41 10.26 13.12
C ALA A 183 15.68 11.34 12.07
N ALA A 184 15.10 11.19 10.88
CA ALA A 184 15.24 12.15 9.79
C ALA A 184 14.63 13.52 10.13
N ALA A 185 13.46 13.54 10.77
CA ALA A 185 12.80 14.77 11.17
C ALA A 185 13.55 15.51 12.29
N ILE A 186 14.22 14.79 13.19
CA ILE A 186 15.04 15.38 14.27
C ILE A 186 16.41 15.81 13.76
N GLY A 187 17.02 15.06 12.84
CA GLY A 187 18.42 15.24 12.44
C GLY A 187 19.40 14.39 13.24
N CYS A 188 18.97 13.19 13.67
CA CYS A 188 19.82 12.21 14.33
C CYS A 188 19.83 10.88 13.57
N SER A 189 20.72 9.98 13.99
CA SER A 189 20.81 8.64 13.41
C SER A 189 19.76 7.69 14.01
N THR A 190 19.34 6.70 13.24
CA THR A 190 18.24 5.79 13.64
C THR A 190 18.57 4.93 14.85
N ASP A 191 19.84 4.63 15.10
CA ASP A 191 20.33 3.92 16.30
C ASP A 191 20.16 4.70 17.59
N MET A 192 19.92 6.02 17.50
CA MET A 192 19.52 6.83 18.66
C MET A 192 18.02 6.75 18.96
N VAL A 193 17.23 6.20 18.05
CA VAL A 193 15.77 6.21 18.14
C VAL A 193 15.26 4.81 18.47
N ARG A 194 14.29 4.75 19.39
CA ARG A 194 13.59 3.52 19.73
C ARG A 194 12.08 3.71 19.68
N ALA A 195 11.41 2.88 18.90
CA ALA A 195 9.96 2.78 18.90
C ALA A 195 9.43 1.95 20.08
N ILE A 196 8.24 2.32 20.56
CA ILE A 196 7.42 1.56 21.50
C ILE A 196 6.01 1.53 20.93
N SER A 197 5.50 0.33 20.64
CA SER A 197 4.15 0.11 20.12
C SER A 197 3.45 -1.02 20.89
N GLY A 198 2.11 -1.06 20.84
CA GLY A 198 1.31 -2.21 21.30
C GLY A 198 0.94 -2.28 22.80
N ASP A 199 1.45 -1.38 23.64
CA ASP A 199 1.09 -1.29 25.07
C ASP A 199 0.21 -0.06 25.32
N THR A 200 -1.07 -0.27 25.61
CA THR A 200 -2.05 0.81 25.83
C THR A 200 -1.80 1.64 27.09
N ASP A 201 -1.01 1.13 28.03
CA ASP A 201 -0.60 1.90 29.21
C ASP A 201 0.59 2.83 28.91
N ALA A 202 1.38 2.51 27.87
CA ALA A 202 2.62 3.20 27.53
C ALA A 202 2.54 4.06 26.27
N THR A 203 1.58 3.82 25.36
CA THR A 203 1.48 4.52 24.08
C THR A 203 0.21 5.35 23.98
N PRO A 204 0.23 6.45 23.20
CA PRO A 204 -0.97 7.27 23.04
C PRO A 204 -2.01 6.52 22.20
N TYR A 205 -3.28 6.78 22.49
CA TYR A 205 -4.39 6.12 21.80
C TYR A 205 -4.37 6.38 20.28
N GLY A 206 -4.50 5.32 19.49
CA GLY A 206 -4.57 5.36 18.03
C GLY A 206 -5.55 4.34 17.46
N GLY A 207 -5.68 4.31 16.13
CA GLY A 207 -6.49 3.32 15.43
C GLY A 207 -5.81 1.98 15.24
N GLY A 208 -4.50 1.89 15.48
CA GLY A 208 -3.71 0.71 15.15
C GLY A 208 -3.49 0.57 13.64
N THR A 209 -2.93 -0.57 13.24
CA THR A 209 -2.57 -0.82 11.85
C THR A 209 -3.61 -1.67 11.12
N TYR A 210 -4.28 -1.05 10.15
CA TYR A 210 -5.20 -1.65 9.18
C TYR A 210 -5.37 -0.68 7.98
N ALA A 211 -5.99 -1.11 6.88
CA ALA A 211 -6.31 -0.25 5.72
C ALA A 211 -5.11 0.56 5.16
N SER A 212 -3.90 0.01 5.24
CA SER A 212 -2.61 0.67 4.92
C SER A 212 -2.42 2.05 5.56
N ARG A 213 -2.94 2.29 6.77
CA ARG A 213 -2.94 3.64 7.38
C ARG A 213 -1.69 3.99 8.18
N ALA A 214 -0.87 3.00 8.54
CA ALA A 214 0.20 3.19 9.53
C ALA A 214 1.18 4.30 9.13
N THR A 215 1.79 4.23 7.95
CA THR A 215 2.71 5.28 7.46
C THR A 215 2.00 6.59 7.15
N ALA A 216 0.82 6.52 6.51
CA ALA A 216 0.10 7.72 6.08
C ALA A 216 -0.45 8.57 7.25
N ILE A 217 -0.92 7.93 8.33
CA ILE A 217 -1.49 8.62 9.49
C ILE A 217 -0.54 8.64 10.68
N GLY A 218 -0.05 7.47 11.09
CA GLY A 218 0.91 7.34 12.19
C GLY A 218 2.28 7.92 11.83
N GLY A 219 2.72 7.79 10.57
CA GLY A 219 3.96 8.39 10.10
C GLY A 219 3.89 9.90 10.10
N GLU A 220 2.78 10.50 9.65
CA GLU A 220 2.57 11.95 9.74
C GLU A 220 2.53 12.44 11.19
N ALA A 221 1.83 11.74 12.08
CA ALA A 221 1.84 12.08 13.51
C ALA A 221 3.25 12.01 14.12
N THR A 222 4.04 11.02 13.71
CA THR A 222 5.44 10.85 14.12
C THR A 222 6.31 11.99 13.59
N TYR A 223 6.18 12.31 12.30
CA TYR A 223 6.90 13.41 11.64
C TYR A 223 6.63 14.75 12.34
N GLN A 224 5.36 15.08 12.59
CA GLN A 224 4.99 16.33 13.24
C GLN A 224 5.50 16.41 14.69
N ALA A 225 5.35 15.34 15.49
CA ALA A 225 5.85 15.32 16.86
C ALA A 225 7.38 15.40 16.93
N ALA A 226 8.08 14.78 15.97
CA ALA A 226 9.52 14.86 15.85
C ALA A 226 9.99 16.27 15.46
N LEU A 227 9.26 16.96 14.56
CA LEU A 227 9.53 18.37 14.23
C LEU A 227 9.30 19.31 15.42
N ASP A 228 8.30 19.06 16.26
CA ASP A 228 8.12 19.83 17.49
C ASP A 228 9.30 19.64 18.45
N LEU A 229 9.72 18.39 18.66
CA LEU A 229 10.87 18.10 19.52
C LEU A 229 12.15 18.75 18.96
N ARG A 230 12.34 18.72 17.64
CA ARG A 230 13.46 19.41 16.99
C ARG A 230 13.42 20.92 17.24
N ARG A 231 12.26 21.56 17.11
CA ARG A 231 12.11 23.00 17.41
C ARG A 231 12.45 23.31 18.86
N GLU A 232 12.00 22.48 19.79
CA GLU A 232 12.31 22.64 21.22
C GLU A 232 13.81 22.49 21.49
N ILE A 233 14.46 21.49 20.89
CA ILE A 233 15.91 21.28 21.00
C ILE A 233 16.68 22.50 20.47
N LEU A 234 16.32 23.01 19.29
CA LEU A 234 16.99 24.16 18.67
C LEU A 234 16.77 25.44 19.48
N HIS A 235 15.58 25.65 20.04
CA HIS A 235 15.31 26.77 20.93
C HIS A 235 16.18 26.68 22.20
N MET A 236 16.18 25.52 22.86
CA MET A 236 17.01 25.31 24.04
C MET A 236 18.50 25.50 23.74
N ALA A 237 18.98 25.01 22.60
CA ALA A 237 20.36 25.20 22.17
C ALA A 237 20.66 26.67 21.85
N GLY A 238 19.72 27.40 21.25
CA GLY A 238 19.84 28.84 21.01
C GLY A 238 20.06 29.63 22.29
N ILE A 239 19.31 29.32 23.35
CA ILE A 239 19.51 29.91 24.69
C ILE A 239 20.93 29.63 25.21
N LEU A 240 21.38 28.37 25.16
CA LEU A 240 22.68 27.94 25.69
C LEU A 240 23.86 28.51 24.88
N LEU A 241 23.70 28.66 23.57
CA LEU A 241 24.72 29.15 22.64
C LEU A 241 24.63 30.67 22.38
N GLN A 242 23.64 31.35 22.97
CA GLN A 242 23.33 32.76 22.74
C GLN A 242 23.11 33.08 21.25
N LYS A 243 22.30 32.25 20.58
CA LYS A 243 21.93 32.36 19.16
C LYS A 243 20.43 32.22 18.96
N GLU A 244 19.95 32.69 17.82
CA GLU A 244 18.57 32.43 17.39
C GLU A 244 18.43 30.97 16.92
N ALA A 245 17.28 30.35 17.16
CA ALA A 245 17.06 28.94 16.83
C ALA A 245 17.17 28.67 15.31
N GLU A 246 16.81 29.65 14.49
CA GLU A 246 16.88 29.61 13.03
C GLU A 246 18.32 29.65 12.49
N GLU A 247 19.30 30.04 13.31
CA GLU A 247 20.73 30.00 12.97
C GLU A 247 21.36 28.63 13.25
N LEU A 248 20.58 27.68 13.77
CA LEU A 248 21.02 26.36 14.20
C LEU A 248 20.33 25.24 13.41
N ASP A 249 20.99 24.09 13.36
CA ASP A 249 20.49 22.85 12.77
C ASP A 249 20.89 21.67 13.68
N ILE A 250 20.36 20.48 13.43
CA ILE A 250 20.77 19.22 14.06
C ILE A 250 21.25 18.28 12.96
N VAL A 251 22.49 17.84 13.05
CA VAL A 251 23.13 16.90 12.13
C VAL A 251 23.79 15.79 12.94
N ASP A 252 23.48 14.54 12.60
CA ASP A 252 24.01 13.33 13.25
C ASP A 252 23.94 13.38 14.79
N GLY A 253 22.82 13.89 15.33
CA GLY A 253 22.60 13.96 16.78
C GLY A 253 23.41 15.07 17.48
N ASN A 254 23.89 16.05 16.73
CA ASN A 254 24.58 17.23 17.26
C ASN A 254 23.89 18.49 16.77
N VAL A 255 23.67 19.45 17.65
CA VAL A 255 23.32 20.81 17.23
C VAL A 255 24.55 21.46 16.61
N VAL A 256 24.36 22.06 15.45
CA VAL A 256 25.38 22.71 14.62
C VAL A 256 24.89 24.10 14.22
N ASP A 257 25.80 24.95 13.76
CA ASP A 257 25.41 26.17 13.05
C ASP A 257 24.79 25.82 11.70
N PHE A 258 23.77 26.57 11.26
CA PHE A 258 23.10 26.30 9.99
C PHE A 258 24.08 26.27 8.81
N GLY A 259 24.05 25.19 8.03
CA GLY A 259 24.98 24.95 6.91
C GLY A 259 26.38 24.44 7.31
N SER A 260 26.63 24.19 8.59
CA SER A 260 27.85 23.57 9.11
C SER A 260 27.61 22.12 9.53
N SER A 261 28.69 21.35 9.65
CA SER A 261 28.70 20.03 10.30
C SER A 261 29.56 20.01 11.57
N GLU A 262 30.08 21.16 11.99
CA GLU A 262 30.87 21.28 13.22
C GLU A 262 29.94 21.26 14.45
N ALA A 263 30.07 20.21 15.25
CA ALA A 263 29.28 20.01 16.46
C ALA A 263 29.49 21.16 17.47
N ARG A 264 28.38 21.79 17.89
CA ARG A 264 28.35 22.80 18.95
C ARG A 264 27.98 22.18 20.29
N ILE A 265 26.87 21.44 20.32
CA ILE A 265 26.37 20.77 21.51
C ILE A 265 25.68 19.45 21.10
N PRO A 266 26.07 18.28 21.65
CA PRO A 266 25.42 17.03 21.34
C PRO A 266 24.02 16.96 21.97
N LEU A 267 23.10 16.17 21.38
CA LEU A 267 21.76 15.95 21.95
C LEU A 267 21.79 15.39 23.37
N SER A 268 22.84 14.65 23.73
CA SER A 268 23.06 14.17 25.10
C SER A 268 23.23 15.29 26.11
N GLU A 269 23.88 16.40 25.72
CA GLU A 269 24.06 17.54 26.61
C GLU A 269 22.75 18.35 26.73
N ILE A 270 22.01 18.52 25.64
CA ILE A 270 20.65 19.09 25.67
C ILE A 270 19.74 18.28 26.61
N GLY A 271 19.71 16.96 26.46
CA GLY A 271 18.96 16.07 27.33
C GLY A 271 19.41 16.18 28.79
N ARG A 272 20.72 16.14 29.06
CA ARG A 272 21.28 16.25 30.40
C ARG A 272 20.87 17.56 31.09
N ILE A 273 20.98 18.70 30.39
CA ILE A 273 20.63 20.01 30.94
C ILE A 273 19.12 20.11 31.15
N GLY A 274 18.32 19.74 30.15
CA GLY A 274 16.87 19.89 30.18
C GLY A 274 16.17 19.01 31.23
N HIS A 275 16.81 17.91 31.65
CA HIS A 275 16.29 17.03 32.70
C HIS A 275 16.90 17.28 34.08
N PHE A 276 18.19 17.63 34.17
CA PHE A 276 18.90 17.65 35.45
C PHE A 276 19.54 18.98 35.84
N GLN A 277 19.70 19.92 34.92
CA GLN A 277 20.39 21.19 35.17
C GLN A 277 19.60 22.40 34.67
N LEU A 278 18.29 22.42 34.96
CA LEU A 278 17.39 23.52 34.59
C LEU A 278 17.85 24.91 35.08
N GLY A 279 18.73 24.98 36.09
CA GLY A 279 19.33 26.24 36.54
C GLY A 279 20.28 26.91 35.52
N GLU A 280 20.66 26.20 34.45
CA GLU A 280 21.40 26.78 33.32
C GLU A 280 20.48 27.50 32.33
N LEU A 281 19.16 27.36 32.48
CA LEU A 281 18.14 27.98 31.63
C LEU A 281 17.50 29.20 32.32
N PRO A 282 16.94 30.15 31.55
CA PRO A 282 16.15 31.26 32.10
C PRO A 282 14.99 30.77 32.98
N ASN A 283 14.73 31.48 34.08
CA ASN A 283 13.68 31.11 35.04
C ASN A 283 12.25 31.12 34.45
N ASP A 284 12.02 31.83 33.34
CA ASP A 284 10.75 31.92 32.63
C ASP A 284 10.63 30.92 31.47
N TYR A 285 11.65 30.08 31.25
CA TYR A 285 11.66 29.02 30.25
C TYR A 285 11.60 27.64 30.91
N GLN A 286 10.63 26.83 30.49
CA GLN A 286 10.48 25.44 30.90
C GLN A 286 10.61 24.54 29.66
N PRO A 287 11.67 23.73 29.54
CA PRO A 287 11.85 22.88 28.38
C PRO A 287 10.79 21.79 28.31
N VAL A 288 10.28 21.52 27.11
CA VAL A 288 9.27 20.49 26.83
C VAL A 288 9.88 19.37 25.98
N LEU A 289 10.69 18.50 26.59
CA LEU A 289 11.41 17.44 25.86
C LEU A 289 10.55 16.21 25.49
N SER A 290 9.23 16.37 25.43
CA SER A 290 8.27 15.32 25.09
C SER A 290 7.06 15.93 24.40
N HIS A 291 6.90 15.65 23.10
CA HIS A 291 5.81 16.18 22.29
C HIS A 291 4.90 15.07 21.79
N THR A 292 3.59 15.27 21.96
CA THR A 292 2.56 14.41 21.36
C THR A 292 1.86 15.15 20.23
N ARG A 293 1.70 14.47 19.09
CA ARG A 293 0.84 14.92 17.99
C ARG A 293 -0.18 13.86 17.64
N ARG A 294 -1.30 14.34 17.10
CA ARG A 294 -2.39 13.52 16.56
C ARG A 294 -2.64 13.96 15.14
N TYR A 295 -2.80 13.00 14.25
CA TYR A 295 -3.09 13.29 12.86
C TYR A 295 -4.29 12.48 12.36
N ARG A 296 -5.08 13.13 11.50
CA ARG A 296 -6.21 12.56 10.77
C ARG A 296 -6.39 13.33 9.47
N LEU A 297 -7.00 12.67 8.50
CA LEU A 297 -7.55 13.35 7.33
C LEU A 297 -8.74 14.24 7.71
N GLN A 298 -8.88 15.36 7.01
CA GLN A 298 -9.96 16.33 7.24
C GLN A 298 -11.05 16.22 6.18
N ASP A 299 -10.67 16.37 4.91
CA ASP A 299 -11.64 16.61 3.84
C ASP A 299 -11.79 15.42 2.88
N SER A 300 -10.72 14.65 2.66
CA SER A 300 -10.78 13.47 1.79
C SER A 300 -11.27 12.21 2.53
N PRO A 301 -12.08 11.33 1.89
CA PRO A 301 -12.47 10.05 2.48
C PRO A 301 -11.30 9.07 2.66
N TYR A 302 -10.25 9.19 1.84
CA TYR A 302 -9.07 8.32 1.80
C TYR A 302 -7.84 9.07 1.29
N ILE A 303 -6.65 8.55 1.57
CA ILE A 303 -5.47 8.78 0.72
C ILE A 303 -5.46 7.65 -0.31
N TYR A 304 -5.49 7.97 -1.60
CA TYR A 304 -5.51 6.94 -2.64
C TYR A 304 -4.09 6.61 -3.11
N THR A 305 -3.82 5.32 -3.27
CA THR A 305 -2.66 4.80 -4.02
C THR A 305 -3.13 4.20 -5.33
N ASN A 306 -2.21 4.06 -6.28
CA ASN A 306 -2.48 3.41 -7.55
C ASN A 306 -1.30 2.55 -7.96
N GLY A 307 -1.58 1.61 -8.85
CA GLY A 307 -0.53 0.81 -9.46
C GLY A 307 -1.07 -0.04 -10.58
N ILE A 308 -0.21 -0.93 -11.06
CA ILE A 308 -0.52 -1.84 -12.14
C ILE A 308 0.30 -3.12 -12.01
N HIS A 309 -0.36 -4.25 -12.25
CA HIS A 309 0.27 -5.57 -12.27
C HIS A 309 0.47 -6.04 -13.72
N GLY A 310 1.54 -6.80 -13.92
CA GLY A 310 1.79 -7.62 -15.10
C GLY A 310 1.99 -9.08 -14.69
N ALA A 311 1.47 -10.02 -15.48
CA ALA A 311 1.70 -11.44 -15.26
C ALA A 311 2.02 -12.15 -16.57
N TYR A 312 2.97 -13.09 -16.53
CA TYR A 312 3.30 -13.97 -17.64
C TYR A 312 3.09 -15.42 -17.21
N VAL A 313 2.22 -16.13 -17.93
CA VAL A 313 1.79 -17.49 -17.58
C VAL A 313 1.91 -18.44 -18.76
N GLU A 314 1.97 -19.73 -18.48
CA GLU A 314 1.71 -20.81 -19.44
C GLU A 314 0.53 -21.63 -18.97
N VAL A 315 -0.33 -21.98 -19.92
CA VAL A 315 -1.49 -22.84 -19.69
C VAL A 315 -1.29 -24.12 -20.47
N ASP A 316 -1.27 -25.25 -19.77
CA ASP A 316 -1.45 -26.55 -20.38
C ASP A 316 -2.93 -26.73 -20.71
N ILE A 317 -3.25 -26.73 -22.01
CA ILE A 317 -4.64 -26.78 -22.46
C ILE A 317 -5.28 -28.14 -22.25
N ASP A 318 -4.50 -29.22 -22.09
CA ASP A 318 -5.01 -30.57 -21.90
C ASP A 318 -5.34 -30.86 -20.44
N THR A 319 -4.58 -30.27 -19.52
CA THR A 319 -4.75 -30.51 -18.08
C THR A 319 -5.36 -29.32 -17.33
N GLY A 320 -5.37 -28.13 -17.92
CA GLY A 320 -5.80 -26.88 -17.27
C GLY A 320 -4.75 -26.30 -16.31
N TRP A 321 -3.56 -26.89 -16.22
CA TRP A 321 -2.51 -26.43 -15.30
C TRP A 321 -1.96 -25.07 -15.73
N ILE A 322 -1.73 -24.21 -14.73
CA ILE A 322 -1.17 -22.87 -14.92
C ILE A 322 0.22 -22.85 -14.30
N LYS A 323 1.22 -22.52 -15.11
CA LYS A 323 2.56 -22.20 -14.64
C LYS A 323 2.74 -20.68 -14.66
N HIS A 324 2.92 -20.09 -13.49
CA HIS A 324 3.24 -18.66 -13.36
C HIS A 324 4.74 -18.47 -13.56
N LEU A 325 5.12 -17.70 -14.59
CA LEU A 325 6.51 -17.63 -15.04
C LEU A 325 7.22 -16.42 -14.47
N LYS A 326 6.52 -15.29 -14.46
CA LYS A 326 7.02 -14.03 -13.93
C LYS A 326 5.87 -13.11 -13.59
N HIS A 327 6.04 -12.34 -12.53
CA HIS A 327 5.09 -11.32 -12.10
C HIS A 327 5.79 -9.97 -12.01
N TRP A 328 5.06 -8.89 -12.29
CA TRP A 328 5.55 -7.53 -12.14
C TRP A 328 4.50 -6.69 -11.44
N VAL A 329 4.95 -5.77 -10.60
CA VAL A 329 4.09 -4.75 -9.99
C VAL A 329 4.78 -3.40 -10.08
N VAL A 330 4.05 -2.40 -10.57
CA VAL A 330 4.44 -1.01 -10.39
C VAL A 330 3.43 -0.34 -9.48
N GLU A 331 3.89 0.20 -8.35
CA GLU A 331 3.06 0.87 -7.34
C GLU A 331 3.45 2.35 -7.22
N ASP A 332 2.45 3.18 -6.91
CA ASP A 332 2.62 4.54 -6.39
C ASP A 332 2.03 4.67 -4.99
N CYS A 333 2.93 4.62 -4.00
CA CYS A 333 2.63 4.82 -2.60
C CYS A 333 3.11 6.19 -2.07
N GLY A 334 3.26 7.17 -2.97
CA GLY A 334 3.80 8.48 -2.63
C GLY A 334 5.25 8.41 -2.17
N ARG A 335 5.62 9.21 -1.16
CA ARG A 335 6.99 9.19 -0.62
C ARG A 335 7.31 7.83 0.00
N ILE A 336 8.36 7.18 -0.49
CA ILE A 336 8.86 5.92 0.06
C ILE A 336 9.80 6.22 1.23
N ILE A 337 9.49 5.66 2.41
CA ILE A 337 10.34 5.80 3.60
C ILE A 337 11.47 4.75 3.59
N ASN A 338 11.11 3.49 3.32
CA ASN A 338 12.03 2.38 3.30
C ASN A 338 11.78 1.54 2.04
N PRO A 339 12.65 1.66 1.00
CA PRO A 339 12.46 0.95 -0.25
C PRO A 339 12.43 -0.58 -0.10
N GLN A 340 13.27 -1.14 0.77
CA GLN A 340 13.32 -2.59 1.00
C GLN A 340 12.03 -3.09 1.63
N LEU A 341 11.54 -2.44 2.69
CA LEU A 341 10.27 -2.84 3.31
C LEU A 341 9.08 -2.62 2.36
N ALA A 342 9.10 -1.56 1.54
CA ALA A 342 8.09 -1.35 0.52
C ALA A 342 8.06 -2.51 -0.49
N ASP A 343 9.22 -2.91 -1.03
CA ASP A 343 9.34 -4.04 -1.95
C ASP A 343 8.78 -5.34 -1.35
N GLU A 344 9.18 -5.67 -0.12
CA GLU A 344 8.77 -6.92 0.52
C GLU A 344 7.28 -6.91 0.91
N GLN A 345 6.72 -5.76 1.27
CA GLN A 345 5.28 -5.62 1.48
C GLN A 345 4.50 -5.89 0.19
N ILE A 346 4.98 -5.38 -0.95
CA ILE A 346 4.36 -5.64 -2.26
C ILE A 346 4.47 -7.13 -2.62
N ARG A 347 5.66 -7.74 -2.49
CA ARG A 347 5.86 -9.18 -2.77
C ARG A 347 4.94 -10.06 -1.93
N GLY A 348 4.92 -9.85 -0.61
CA GLY A 348 4.03 -10.61 0.28
C GLY A 348 2.55 -10.40 -0.04
N GLY A 349 2.15 -9.18 -0.41
CA GLY A 349 0.79 -8.88 -0.83
C GLY A 349 0.39 -9.57 -2.13
N CYS A 350 1.32 -9.67 -3.07
CA CYS A 350 1.14 -10.39 -4.33
C CYS A 350 0.95 -11.89 -4.07
N VAL A 351 1.81 -12.52 -3.26
CA VAL A 351 1.67 -13.95 -2.91
C VAL A 351 0.30 -14.23 -2.32
N GLN A 352 -0.18 -13.41 -1.38
CA GLN A 352 -1.51 -13.54 -0.81
C GLN A 352 -2.64 -13.34 -1.83
N GLY A 353 -2.51 -12.36 -2.73
CA GLY A 353 -3.49 -12.15 -3.80
C GLY A 353 -3.52 -13.27 -4.84
N LEU A 354 -2.37 -13.85 -5.16
CA LEU A 354 -2.23 -15.03 -6.01
C LEU A 354 -2.80 -16.29 -5.34
N GLY A 355 -2.71 -16.38 -4.01
CA GLY A 355 -3.38 -17.39 -3.20
C GLY A 355 -4.86 -17.47 -3.49
N GLY A 356 -5.59 -16.38 -3.25
CA GLY A 356 -7.03 -16.28 -3.58
C GLY A 356 -7.33 -16.45 -5.07
N ALA A 357 -6.43 -16.02 -5.96
CA ALA A 357 -6.64 -16.12 -7.40
C ALA A 357 -6.55 -17.55 -7.95
N LEU A 358 -5.69 -18.40 -7.37
CA LEU A 358 -5.30 -19.68 -7.97
C LEU A 358 -5.59 -20.90 -7.08
N TYR A 359 -5.67 -20.74 -5.76
CA TYR A 359 -5.64 -21.87 -4.82
C TYR A 359 -6.71 -21.79 -3.72
N GLU A 360 -6.76 -20.67 -3.00
CA GLU A 360 -7.46 -20.55 -1.73
C GLU A 360 -8.98 -20.41 -1.92
N HIS A 361 -9.76 -21.28 -1.28
CA HIS A 361 -11.23 -21.24 -1.33
C HIS A 361 -11.81 -21.93 -0.09
N CYS A 362 -12.74 -21.28 0.63
CA CYS A 362 -13.48 -21.94 1.72
C CYS A 362 -14.69 -22.68 1.13
N ILE A 363 -14.68 -24.01 1.19
CA ILE A 363 -15.71 -24.86 0.57
C ILE A 363 -16.74 -25.27 1.62
N TYR A 364 -18.00 -24.89 1.42
CA TYR A 364 -19.12 -25.30 2.25
C TYR A 364 -20.02 -26.26 1.47
N ASP A 365 -20.48 -27.33 2.12
CA ASP A 365 -21.48 -28.24 1.54
C ASP A 365 -22.91 -27.69 1.68
N ASP A 366 -23.89 -28.41 1.13
CA ASP A 366 -25.32 -28.04 1.19
C ASP A 366 -25.88 -27.98 2.62
N ALA A 367 -25.20 -28.59 3.59
CA ALA A 367 -25.55 -28.54 5.01
C ALA A 367 -24.83 -27.39 5.77
N GLY A 368 -24.02 -26.59 5.07
CA GLY A 368 -23.26 -25.48 5.65
C GLY A 368 -22.02 -25.92 6.45
N GLN A 369 -21.51 -27.13 6.23
CA GLN A 369 -20.25 -27.59 6.86
C GLN A 369 -19.05 -27.18 6.01
N LEU A 370 -18.05 -26.57 6.65
CA LEU A 370 -16.76 -26.26 6.03
C LEU A 370 -15.97 -27.55 5.77
N GLN A 371 -15.73 -27.87 4.51
CA GLN A 371 -15.14 -29.14 4.09
C GLN A 371 -13.60 -29.13 4.12
N ASN A 372 -12.97 -27.96 4.06
CA ASN A 372 -11.53 -27.81 3.96
C ASN A 372 -10.93 -26.89 5.02
N GLY A 373 -11.28 -27.12 6.29
CA GLY A 373 -10.84 -26.32 7.43
C GLY A 373 -9.41 -26.60 7.93
N THR A 374 -8.58 -27.33 7.17
CA THR A 374 -7.21 -27.71 7.55
C THR A 374 -6.21 -27.34 6.47
N MET A 375 -4.94 -27.16 6.83
CA MET A 375 -3.85 -26.90 5.88
C MET A 375 -3.59 -28.07 4.91
N ALA A 376 -4.20 -29.25 5.12
CA ALA A 376 -4.11 -30.35 4.16
C ALA A 376 -5.00 -30.11 2.93
N ASP A 377 -6.13 -29.41 3.11
CA ASP A 377 -7.16 -29.25 2.09
C ASP A 377 -7.39 -27.77 1.69
N TYR A 378 -6.98 -26.83 2.55
CA TYR A 378 -6.91 -25.41 2.23
C TYR A 378 -5.53 -25.08 1.68
N VAL A 379 -5.41 -25.12 0.36
CA VAL A 379 -4.12 -24.95 -0.32
C VAL A 379 -3.75 -23.48 -0.38
N THR A 380 -2.65 -23.13 0.27
CA THR A 380 -1.99 -21.83 0.15
C THR A 380 -0.81 -21.93 -0.82
N PRO A 381 -0.41 -20.82 -1.48
CA PRO A 381 0.81 -20.78 -2.28
C PRO A 381 2.04 -21.31 -1.53
N MET A 382 2.84 -22.17 -2.17
CA MET A 382 4.16 -22.55 -1.67
C MET A 382 5.25 -21.95 -2.57
N ALA A 383 6.50 -22.02 -2.10
CA ALA A 383 7.63 -21.38 -2.77
C ALA A 383 7.90 -21.92 -4.18
N PHE A 384 7.47 -23.14 -4.49
CA PHE A 384 7.67 -23.75 -5.81
C PHE A 384 6.70 -23.21 -6.87
N GLU A 385 5.48 -22.85 -6.47
CA GLU A 385 4.44 -22.34 -7.37
C GLU A 385 4.57 -20.84 -7.63
N MET A 386 5.25 -20.10 -6.74
CA MET A 386 5.39 -18.65 -6.84
C MET A 386 6.55 -18.26 -7.77
N PRO A 387 6.34 -17.33 -8.71
CA PRO A 387 7.42 -16.84 -9.56
C PRO A 387 8.27 -15.80 -8.82
N ASP A 388 9.37 -15.38 -9.46
CA ASP A 388 9.97 -14.09 -9.12
C ASP A 388 8.97 -12.95 -9.41
N ILE A 389 8.86 -12.05 -8.44
CA ILE A 389 7.99 -10.87 -8.50
C ILE A 389 8.90 -9.64 -8.66
N GLU A 390 8.81 -8.92 -9.75
CA GLU A 390 9.62 -7.71 -9.95
C GLU A 390 8.81 -6.48 -9.52
N VAL A 391 9.37 -5.64 -8.64
CA VAL A 391 8.69 -4.47 -8.09
C VAL A 391 9.32 -3.20 -8.64
N GLY A 392 8.48 -2.28 -9.11
CA GLY A 392 8.86 -0.93 -9.52
C GLY A 392 8.02 0.13 -8.80
N HIS A 393 8.57 1.33 -8.65
CA HIS A 393 7.89 2.42 -7.94
C HIS A 393 7.70 3.67 -8.80
N VAL A 394 6.58 4.34 -8.62
CA VAL A 394 6.37 5.74 -8.98
C VAL A 394 6.08 6.49 -7.69
N GLU A 395 6.53 7.74 -7.55
CA GLU A 395 6.36 8.50 -6.31
C GLU A 395 5.57 9.79 -6.58
N THR A 396 4.28 9.78 -6.27
CA THR A 396 3.44 10.98 -6.25
C THR A 396 3.04 11.28 -4.82
N PRO A 397 3.75 12.16 -4.10
CA PRO A 397 3.45 12.45 -2.70
C PRO A 397 2.00 12.94 -2.52
N THR A 398 1.36 12.54 -1.42
CA THR A 398 0.02 13.06 -1.12
C THR A 398 0.07 14.49 -0.61
N SER A 399 -0.85 15.32 -1.09
CA SER A 399 -1.09 16.69 -0.64
C SER A 399 -1.82 16.79 0.70
N GLU A 400 -2.25 15.67 1.30
CA GLU A 400 -2.99 15.64 2.57
C GLU A 400 -2.09 15.80 3.82
N SER A 401 -0.79 15.55 3.69
CA SER A 401 0.16 15.44 4.81
C SER A 401 1.49 16.10 4.47
N GLU A 402 2.22 16.60 5.47
CA GLU A 402 3.56 17.18 5.25
C GLU A 402 4.61 16.11 4.90
N LEU A 403 4.48 14.89 5.45
CA LEU A 403 5.33 13.75 5.15
C LEU A 403 5.18 13.29 3.69
N GLY A 404 3.99 13.44 3.11
CA GLY A 404 3.69 13.07 1.72
C GLY A 404 3.67 11.57 1.43
N ALA A 405 3.70 10.72 2.47
CA ALA A 405 3.67 9.27 2.33
C ALA A 405 2.23 8.73 2.22
N LYS A 406 2.05 7.67 1.42
CA LYS A 406 0.79 6.92 1.34
C LYS A 406 0.97 5.49 1.84
N GLY A 407 -0.10 4.69 1.81
CA GLY A 407 -0.08 3.32 2.30
C GLY A 407 0.21 2.26 1.23
N ALA A 408 1.35 1.57 1.31
CA ALA A 408 1.70 0.49 0.36
C ALA A 408 1.21 -0.92 0.78
N GLY A 409 0.90 -1.11 2.06
CA GLY A 409 0.78 -2.44 2.66
C GLY A 409 -0.35 -3.33 2.13
N GLU A 410 -1.21 -2.89 1.23
CA GLU A 410 -2.29 -3.71 0.65
C GLU A 410 -2.25 -3.72 -0.88
N SER A 411 -1.34 -2.95 -1.49
CA SER A 411 -1.29 -2.71 -2.93
C SER A 411 -1.00 -3.98 -3.72
N GLY A 412 -0.08 -4.84 -3.22
CA GLY A 412 0.26 -6.11 -3.88
C GLY A 412 -0.91 -7.10 -4.02
N THR A 413 -1.93 -7.02 -3.16
CA THR A 413 -3.12 -7.89 -3.27
C THR A 413 -4.13 -7.31 -4.27
N GLY A 414 -4.03 -6.01 -4.58
CA GLY A 414 -5.04 -5.22 -5.30
C GLY A 414 -5.43 -5.81 -6.64
N ALA A 415 -4.50 -5.93 -7.58
CA ALA A 415 -4.83 -6.40 -8.94
C ALA A 415 -4.37 -7.83 -9.23
N ALA A 416 -3.76 -8.52 -8.25
CA ALA A 416 -3.23 -9.88 -8.43
C ALA A 416 -4.26 -10.89 -8.98
N PRO A 417 -5.54 -10.91 -8.55
CA PRO A 417 -6.48 -11.85 -9.15
C PRO A 417 -6.94 -11.44 -10.56
N GLY A 418 -7.11 -10.14 -10.81
CA GLY A 418 -7.48 -9.61 -12.11
C GLY A 418 -6.41 -9.87 -13.19
N VAL A 419 -5.14 -9.65 -12.84
CA VAL A 419 -4.02 -9.88 -13.78
C VAL A 419 -3.87 -11.34 -14.14
N MET A 420 -4.08 -12.26 -13.18
CA MET A 420 -4.03 -13.70 -13.45
C MET A 420 -5.18 -14.14 -14.34
N MET A 421 -6.40 -13.66 -14.08
CA MET A 421 -7.55 -13.94 -14.92
C MET A 421 -7.33 -13.44 -16.36
N ASN A 422 -6.76 -12.25 -16.52
CA ASN A 422 -6.42 -11.68 -17.83
C ASN A 422 -5.33 -12.49 -18.53
N ALA A 423 -4.26 -12.86 -17.83
CA ALA A 423 -3.17 -13.66 -18.40
C ALA A 423 -3.63 -15.04 -18.87
N VAL A 424 -4.45 -15.73 -18.08
CA VAL A 424 -5.00 -17.05 -18.45
C VAL A 424 -5.93 -16.93 -19.66
N ASN A 425 -6.79 -15.91 -19.70
CA ASN A 425 -7.66 -15.67 -20.85
C ASN A 425 -6.87 -15.34 -22.13
N ASP A 426 -5.78 -14.57 -22.02
CA ASP A 426 -4.89 -14.26 -23.15
C ASP A 426 -4.18 -15.53 -23.68
N ALA A 427 -3.79 -16.45 -22.78
CA ALA A 427 -3.20 -17.74 -23.16
C ALA A 427 -4.16 -18.61 -24.00
N ILE A 428 -5.42 -18.73 -23.57
CA ILE A 428 -6.43 -19.60 -24.23
C ILE A 428 -7.16 -18.91 -25.39
N LYS A 429 -6.92 -17.61 -25.60
CA LYS A 429 -7.55 -16.81 -26.66
C LYS A 429 -7.33 -17.45 -28.03
N GLY A 430 -8.40 -17.60 -28.80
CA GLY A 430 -8.39 -18.17 -30.15
C GLY A 430 -8.51 -19.70 -30.19
N LEU A 431 -8.47 -20.38 -29.04
CA LEU A 431 -8.74 -21.82 -28.94
C LEU A 431 -10.22 -22.11 -28.64
N THR A 432 -10.88 -21.18 -27.98
CA THR A 432 -12.26 -21.29 -27.50
C THR A 432 -12.96 -19.94 -27.61
N SER A 433 -14.30 -19.96 -27.61
CA SER A 433 -15.14 -18.78 -27.38
C SER A 433 -15.43 -18.53 -25.89
N GLY A 434 -15.12 -19.49 -25.02
CA GLY A 434 -15.25 -19.37 -23.58
C GLY A 434 -14.17 -18.48 -22.95
N ARG A 435 -14.38 -18.13 -21.67
CA ARG A 435 -13.46 -17.32 -20.86
C ARG A 435 -13.47 -17.80 -19.42
N VAL A 436 -12.31 -17.73 -18.77
CA VAL A 436 -12.19 -17.84 -17.32
C VAL A 436 -12.79 -16.58 -16.70
N LYS A 437 -13.77 -16.76 -15.82
CA LYS A 437 -14.56 -15.68 -15.18
C LYS A 437 -14.77 -15.91 -13.67
N GLU A 438 -14.13 -16.93 -13.12
CA GLU A 438 -14.33 -17.42 -11.75
C GLU A 438 -12.97 -17.61 -11.07
N GLN A 439 -12.98 -17.54 -9.73
CA GLN A 439 -11.82 -17.75 -8.86
C GLN A 439 -12.19 -18.75 -7.75
N PRO A 440 -11.25 -19.56 -7.24
CA PRO A 440 -9.87 -19.70 -7.75
C PRO A 440 -9.85 -20.29 -9.16
N ILE A 441 -8.85 -19.90 -9.97
CA ILE A 441 -8.68 -20.35 -11.36
C ILE A 441 -8.07 -21.75 -11.36
N THR A 442 -8.86 -22.73 -10.93
CA THR A 442 -8.44 -24.13 -10.88
C THR A 442 -8.32 -24.73 -12.29
N PRO A 443 -7.65 -25.87 -12.44
CA PRO A 443 -7.62 -26.58 -13.72
C PRO A 443 -9.01 -26.89 -14.29
N GLU A 444 -9.98 -27.21 -13.42
CA GLU A 444 -11.38 -27.42 -13.82
C GLU A 444 -11.98 -26.17 -14.47
N VAL A 445 -11.81 -24.99 -13.86
CA VAL A 445 -12.28 -23.70 -14.40
C VAL A 445 -11.67 -23.43 -15.78
N VAL A 446 -10.39 -23.72 -15.96
CA VAL A 446 -9.69 -23.55 -17.25
C VAL A 446 -10.24 -24.52 -18.30
N LEU A 447 -10.41 -25.80 -17.96
CA LEU A 447 -10.90 -26.83 -18.88
C LEU A 447 -12.35 -26.59 -19.30
N THR A 448 -13.21 -26.12 -18.38
CA THR A 448 -14.58 -25.69 -18.71
C THR A 448 -14.57 -24.51 -19.67
N ALA A 449 -13.70 -23.50 -19.45
CA ALA A 449 -13.57 -22.37 -20.38
C ALA A 449 -13.09 -22.81 -21.77
N LEU A 450 -12.23 -23.82 -21.85
CA LEU A 450 -11.79 -24.46 -23.10
C LEU A 450 -12.86 -25.34 -23.76
N GLY A 451 -13.97 -25.64 -23.09
CA GLY A 451 -15.02 -26.53 -23.58
C GLY A 451 -14.61 -28.01 -23.62
N LYS A 452 -13.68 -28.41 -22.76
CA LYS A 452 -13.18 -29.79 -22.68
C LYS A 452 -13.95 -30.68 -21.70
N ILE A 453 -14.64 -30.08 -20.73
CA ILE A 453 -15.51 -30.75 -19.74
C ILE A 453 -16.85 -30.06 -19.62
#